data_AF-A0A2E3ZN34-F1
#
_entry.id   AF-A0A2E3ZN34-F1
#
_cell.length_a   1.000
_cell.length_b   1.000
_cell.length_c   1.000
_cell.angle_alpha   90.00
_cell.angle_beta   90.00
_cell.angle_gamma   90.00
#
_symmetry.space_group_name_H-M   'P 1'
#
loop_
_entity.id
_entity.type
_entity.pdbx_description
1 polymer ?
#
loop_
_entity_poly.entity_id
_entity_poly.type
_entity_poly.pdbx_seq_one_letter_code
_entity_poly.pdbx_strand_id
1 'polypeptide(L)' 'MANEVSFPVGQGVTREDALKIDAWWEDRRSIIQPSEFLLGEDGKVVASSYCAGPLGRMDAADVIKLVQLFERRKAEANKS' A
#
# COMPACT_ATOMS: atom_id res chain seq x y z
N MET A 1 -4.65 -4.10 20.09
CA MET A 1 -3.94 -4.09 18.79
C MET A 1 -4.72 -3.35 17.71
N ALA A 2 -5.89 -3.80 17.23
CA ALA A 2 -6.68 -2.99 16.28
C ALA A 2 -7.23 -1.69 16.89
N ASN A 3 -7.67 -1.73 18.16
CA ASN A 3 -8.17 -0.55 18.89
C ASN A 3 -7.07 0.41 19.37
N GLU A 4 -5.80 0.13 19.07
CA GLU A 4 -4.65 0.96 19.50
C GLU A 4 -4.15 1.88 18.38
N VAL A 5 -4.70 1.76 17.17
CA VAL A 5 -4.35 2.59 16.02
C VAL A 5 -5.55 3.40 15.57
N SER A 6 -5.28 4.55 14.94
CA SER A 6 -6.30 5.49 14.46
C SER A 6 -6.89 5.12 13.09
N PHE A 7 -6.52 3.95 12.53
CA PHE A 7 -6.92 3.50 11.21
C PHE A 7 -7.46 2.06 11.25
N PRO A 8 -8.33 1.66 10.29
CA PRO A 8 -8.85 0.31 10.22
C PRO A 8 -7.74 -0.72 10.00
N VAL A 9 -7.84 -1.87 10.68
CA VAL A 9 -6.94 -3.01 10.49
C VAL A 9 -7.75 -4.21 10.03
N GLY A 10 -7.43 -4.74 8.85
CA GLY A 10 -7.95 -6.00 8.37
C GLY A 10 -7.19 -7.19 8.96
N GLN A 11 -7.89 -8.26 9.32
CA GLN A 11 -7.32 -9.51 9.82
C GLN A 11 -7.92 -10.70 9.06
N GLY A 12 -7.16 -11.79 8.97
CA GLY A 12 -7.67 -13.05 8.42
C GLY A 12 -7.67 -13.10 6.90
N VAL A 13 -6.78 -12.33 6.26
CA VAL A 13 -6.60 -12.32 4.80
C VAL A 13 -6.39 -13.74 4.30
N THR A 14 -7.27 -14.18 3.41
CA THR A 14 -7.17 -15.47 2.75
C THR A 14 -6.33 -15.39 1.48
N ARG A 15 -5.97 -16.54 0.91
CA ARG A 15 -5.30 -16.58 -0.41
C ARG A 15 -6.17 -15.97 -1.52
N GLU A 16 -7.49 -16.15 -1.43
CA GLU A 16 -8.42 -15.54 -2.39
C GLU A 16 -8.40 -14.01 -2.28
N ASP A 17 -8.35 -13.48 -1.06
CA ASP A 17 -8.25 -12.04 -0.85
C ASP A 17 -6.91 -11.49 -1.33
N ALA A 18 -5.82 -12.22 -1.09
CA ALA A 18 -4.50 -11.86 -1.61
C ALA A 18 -4.51 -11.76 -3.15
N LEU A 19 -5.15 -12.69 -3.85
CA LEU A 19 -5.30 -12.65 -5.31
C LEU A 19 -6.11 -11.45 -5.80
N LYS A 20 -7.12 -11.00 -5.06
CA LYS A 20 -7.94 -9.82 -5.43
C LYS A 20 -7.11 -8.53 -5.45
N ILE A 21 -6.08 -8.44 -4.62
CA ILE A 21 -5.20 -7.27 -4.50
C ILE A 21 -3.81 -7.52 -5.11
N ASP A 22 -3.62 -8.62 -5.83
CA ASP A 22 -2.34 -9.06 -6.42
C ASP A 22 -1.18 -9.10 -5.41
N ALA A 23 -1.49 -9.42 -4.14
CA ALA A 23 -0.49 -9.56 -3.10
C ALA A 23 0.25 -10.89 -3.25
N TRP A 24 1.56 -10.86 -3.01
CA TRP A 24 2.37 -12.07 -3.02
C TRP A 24 2.03 -12.96 -1.82
N TRP A 25 1.40 -14.11 -2.10
CA TRP A 25 1.13 -15.15 -1.13
C TRP A 25 2.35 -16.03 -0.84
N GLU A 26 2.65 -16.26 0.43
CA GLU A 26 3.64 -17.25 0.86
C GLU A 26 2.95 -18.53 1.36
N ASP A 27 3.12 -19.63 0.62
CA ASP A 27 2.45 -20.90 0.96
C ASP A 27 2.88 -21.48 2.32
N ARG A 28 4.16 -21.38 2.69
CA ARG A 28 4.69 -22.03 3.90
C ARG A 28 4.04 -21.50 5.18
N ARG A 29 3.89 -20.19 5.31
CA ARG A 29 3.27 -19.54 6.47
C ARG A 29 1.81 -19.19 6.25
N SER A 30 1.32 -19.31 5.02
CA SER A 30 -0.04 -18.93 4.63
C SER A 30 -0.34 -17.47 5.00
N ILE A 31 0.56 -16.58 4.58
CA ILE A 31 0.46 -15.14 4.80
C ILE A 31 0.70 -14.39 3.48
N ILE A 32 0.21 -13.15 3.41
CA ILE A 32 0.70 -12.20 2.42
C ILE A 32 2.08 -11.68 2.80
N GLN A 33 2.94 -11.50 1.82
CA GLN A 33 4.11 -10.64 1.93
C GLN A 33 3.67 -9.17 1.90
N PRO A 34 4.45 -8.24 2.47
CA PRO A 34 4.14 -6.82 2.39
C PRO A 34 3.88 -6.37 0.95
N SER A 35 2.68 -5.82 0.75
CA SER A 35 2.18 -5.26 -0.50
C SER A 35 1.57 -3.91 -0.16
N GLU A 36 2.14 -2.85 -0.69
CA GLU A 36 1.84 -1.46 -0.31
C GLU A 36 1.34 -0.71 -1.54
N PHE A 37 0.20 -0.04 -1.42
CA PHE A 37 -0.44 0.68 -2.51
C PHE A 37 -0.75 2.11 -2.08
N LEU A 38 -0.39 3.08 -2.92
CA LEU A 38 -0.87 4.44 -2.82
C LEU A 38 -1.97 4.66 -3.86
N LEU A 39 -3.14 5.10 -3.40
CA LEU A 39 -4.30 5.36 -4.23
C LEU A 39 -4.49 6.87 -4.43
N GLY A 40 -4.81 7.27 -5.66
CA GLY A 40 -5.31 8.60 -5.96
C GLY A 40 -6.77 8.77 -5.52
N GLU A 41 -7.26 10.01 -5.54
CA GLU A 41 -8.66 10.34 -5.21
C GLU A 41 -9.68 9.65 -6.13
N ASP A 42 -9.28 9.26 -7.35
CA ASP A 42 -10.10 8.51 -8.30
C ASP A 42 -10.10 6.99 -8.04
N GLY A 43 -9.47 6.55 -6.94
CA GLY A 43 -9.37 5.15 -6.54
C GLY A 43 -8.33 4.35 -7.33
N LYS A 44 -7.55 4.98 -8.21
CA LYS A 44 -6.51 4.28 -8.99
C LYS A 44 -5.21 4.20 -8.21
N VAL A 45 -4.47 3.12 -8.44
CA VAL A 45 -3.11 2.96 -7.92
C VAL A 45 -2.17 3.93 -8.63
N VAL A 46 -1.50 4.80 -7.85
CA VAL A 46 -0.50 5.76 -8.36
C VAL A 46 0.94 5.34 -8.03
N ALA A 47 1.10 4.48 -7.03
CA ALA A 47 2.36 3.81 -6.71
C ALA A 47 2.09 2.48 -6.01
N SER A 48 2.97 1.50 -6.20
CA SER A 48 2.92 0.21 -5.52
C SER A 48 4.32 -0.28 -5.16
N SER A 49 4.47 -0.97 -4.03
CA SER A 49 5.70 -1.65 -3.63
C SER A 49 5.39 -3.04 -3.12
N TYR A 50 6.27 -3.99 -3.44
CA TYR A 50 6.20 -5.37 -3.00
C TYR A 50 7.56 -5.77 -2.44
N CYS A 51 7.59 -6.39 -1.27
CA CYS A 51 8.84 -6.87 -0.70
C CYS A 51 8.66 -8.21 0.03
N ALA A 52 9.73 -9.00 0.08
CA ALA A 52 9.77 -10.20 0.90
C ALA A 52 10.08 -9.84 2.35
N GLY A 53 9.57 -10.62 3.32
CA GLY A 53 9.64 -10.33 4.76
C GLY A 53 10.93 -9.78 5.39
N PRO A 54 12.16 -10.13 4.95
CA PRO A 54 13.38 -9.53 5.50
C PRO A 54 13.73 -8.15 4.91
N LEU A 55 13.09 -7.73 3.82
CA LEU A 55 13.30 -6.43 3.20
C LEU A 55 12.48 -5.36 3.92
N GLY A 56 13.05 -4.15 3.99
CA GLY A 56 12.38 -2.98 4.56
C GLY A 56 11.07 -2.67 3.84
N ARG A 57 10.15 -2.08 4.60
CA ARG A 57 8.89 -1.50 4.10
C ARG A 57 9.11 -0.02 3.74
N MET A 58 8.11 0.61 3.12
CA MET A 58 8.12 2.06 2.98
C MET A 58 8.14 2.74 4.35
N ASP A 59 9.03 3.72 4.52
CA ASP A 59 9.01 4.59 5.69
C ASP A 59 7.84 5.58 5.60
N ALA A 60 7.14 5.80 6.70
CA ALA A 60 5.96 6.66 6.73
C ALA A 60 6.27 8.11 6.31
N ALA A 61 7.43 8.65 6.69
CA ALA A 61 7.83 10.01 6.30
C ALA A 61 8.12 10.11 4.80
N ASP A 62 8.63 9.04 4.19
CA ASP A 62 8.86 8.98 2.74
C ASP A 62 7.55 8.83 1.96
N VAL A 63 6.57 8.11 2.49
CA VAL A 63 5.21 8.06 1.91
C VAL A 63 4.58 9.45 1.89
N ILE A 64 4.72 10.24 2.97
CA ILE A 64 4.19 11.63 3.02
C ILE A 64 4.83 12.49 1.92
N LYS A 65 6.16 12.41 1.74
CA LYS A 65 6.85 13.14 0.67
C LYS A 65 6.37 12.71 -0.72
N LEU A 66 6.12 11.41 -0.90
CA LEU A 66 5.63 10.86 -2.16
C LEU A 66 4.21 11.37 -2.48
N VAL A 67 3.32 11.42 -1.49
CA VAL A 67 1.98 12.02 -1.63
C VAL A 67 2.08 13.49 -2.04
N GLN A 68 2.90 14.28 -1.34
CA GLN A 68 3.10 15.71 -1.68
C GLN A 68 3.64 15.90 -3.11
N LEU A 69 4.54 15.02 -3.55
CA LEU A 69 5.07 15.04 -4.91
C LEU A 69 3.97 14.77 -5.96
N PHE A 70 3.12 13.77 -5.73
CA PHE A 70 2.03 13.44 -6.64
C PHE A 70 0.97 14.55 -6.71
N GLU A 71 0.59 15.13 -5.58
CA GLU A 71 -0.35 16.26 -5.54
C GLU A 71 0.20 17.49 -6.27
N ARG A 72 1.49 17.80 -6.11
CA ARG A 72 2.14 18.89 -6.86
C ARG A 72 2.08 18.65 -8.36
N ARG A 73 2.44 17.44 -8.83
CA ARG A 73 2.41 17.09 -10.25
C ARG A 73 0.99 17.16 -10.84
N LYS A 74 -0.02 16.72 -10.09
CA LYS A 74 -1.43 16.84 -10.48
C LYS A 74 -1.85 18.30 -10.64
N ALA A 75 -1.48 19.16 -9.69
CA ALA A 75 -1.77 20.59 -9.76
C ALA A 75 -1.04 21.30 -10.92
N GLU A 76 0.17 20.85 -11.30
CA GLU A 76 0.89 21.36 -12.46
C GLU A 76 0.24 20.92 -13.78
N ALA A 77 -0.16 19.65 -13.90
CA ALA A 77 -0.84 19.13 -15.08
C ALA A 77 -2.18 19.83 -15.35
N ASN A 78 -2.96 20.15 -14.30
CA ASN A 78 -4.24 20.85 -14.42
C ASN A 78 -4.14 22.34 -14.81
N LYS A 79 -2.92 22.90 -14.86
CA LYS A 79 -2.68 24.29 -15.29
C LYS A 79 -2.35 24.41 -16.78
N SER A 80 -2.19 23.28 -17.48
CA SER A 80 -1.89 23.20 -18.92
C SER A 80 -3.16 22.97 -19.72
#